data_AF-A0A231GU60-F1
#
_entry.id   AF-A0A231GU60-F1
#
_cell.length_a   1.000
_cell.length_b   1.000
_cell.length_c   1.000
_cell.angle_alpha   90.00
_cell.angle_beta   90.00
_cell.angle_gamma   90.00
#
_symmetry.space_group_name_H-M   'P 1'
#
loop_
_entity.id
_entity.type
_entity.pdbx_description
1 polymer ?
#
loop_
_entity_poly.entity_id
_entity_poly.type
_entity_poly.pdbx_seq_one_letter_code
_entity_poly.pdbx_strand_id
1 'polypeptide(L)'
;MTRQLRDAAEHVLRAWNRYEIERGAHPVIDYDCSPITSDVPAVDNRLEALQRLSELKAEAAAAGDTALATRIDADIAYCAALLGEHDSLDRYVRRTQGCEPKGWSEEYLQQHLERAQHCLAALGIDWGPKTLTDLMEAEGPLDASVSADAIREAAADLEPSVRAATGATADYDLTIESVDVDAYWSYWLDGAGQKPRLRINLRNARFTQVVARQFALHEVLGHALQFASISARCAREDVPWIRVCSVHSPNQVLFEGLAQAMPLFVTPDDENLTARVRLDHYHQLVRAQLHLALAAGVPILDLAERARRGVPYWTDAQIADLLTDRGANTLLRSYMWSYSAGIDWFIRLADTAGAPVEQILHAAYQAPHTPNELMRYWQGGPTIGAE
;
A
#
# COMPACT_ATOMS: atom_id res chain seq x y z
N MET A 1 8.15 -29.90 6.28
CA MET A 1 9.21 -29.26 5.48
C MET A 1 8.89 -27.80 5.23
N THR A 2 7.74 -27.44 4.64
CA THR A 2 7.27 -26.06 4.44
C THR A 2 7.39 -25.15 5.66
N ARG A 3 6.92 -25.59 6.83
CA ARG A 3 7.03 -24.82 8.09
C ARG A 3 8.47 -24.41 8.42
N GLN A 4 9.42 -25.34 8.29
CA GLN A 4 10.83 -25.08 8.60
C GLN A 4 11.46 -24.09 7.63
N LEU A 5 11.12 -24.18 6.33
CA LEU A 5 11.61 -23.24 5.32
C LEU A 5 11.04 -21.83 5.52
N ARG A 6 9.74 -21.72 5.83
CA ARG A 6 9.11 -20.44 6.20
C ARG A 6 9.79 -19.81 7.40
N ASP A 7 9.93 -20.56 8.50
CA ASP A 7 10.54 -20.06 9.73
C ASP A 7 12.01 -19.66 9.51
N ALA A 8 12.75 -20.38 8.67
CA ALA A 8 14.11 -20.03 8.27
C ALA A 8 14.16 -18.72 7.45
N ALA A 9 13.24 -18.54 6.50
CA ALA A 9 13.13 -17.30 5.73
C ALA A 9 12.80 -16.10 6.65
N GLU A 10 11.85 -16.26 7.57
CA GLU A 10 11.53 -15.24 8.58
C GLU A 10 12.75 -14.88 9.43
N HIS A 11 13.55 -15.86 9.84
CA HIS A 11 14.78 -15.62 10.59
C HIS A 11 15.79 -14.79 9.79
N VAL A 12 16.01 -15.12 8.50
CA VAL A 12 16.90 -14.35 7.61
C VAL A 12 16.39 -12.91 7.42
N LEU A 13 15.08 -12.72 7.23
CA LEU A 13 14.48 -11.39 7.09
C LEU A 13 14.66 -10.54 8.35
N ARG A 14 14.54 -11.14 9.54
CA ARG A 14 14.79 -10.44 10.81
C ARG A 14 16.26 -10.06 10.99
N ALA A 15 17.17 -10.97 10.67
CA ALA A 15 18.62 -10.71 10.71
C ALA A 15 19.02 -9.61 9.72
N TRP A 16 18.44 -9.62 8.52
CA TRP A 16 18.66 -8.56 7.54
C TRP A 16 18.04 -7.22 7.97
N ASN A 17 16.82 -7.24 8.50
CA ASN A 17 16.18 -6.04 9.06
C ASN A 17 17.03 -5.40 10.16
N ARG A 18 17.59 -6.20 11.07
CA ARG A 18 18.50 -5.72 12.11
C ARG A 18 19.74 -5.05 11.50
N TYR A 19 20.36 -5.69 10.51
CA TYR A 19 21.52 -5.14 9.79
C TYR A 19 21.20 -3.77 9.16
N GLU A 20 20.05 -3.60 8.51
CA GLU A 20 19.67 -2.30 7.91
C GLU A 20 19.39 -1.23 8.97
N ILE A 21 18.72 -1.57 10.07
CA ILE A 21 18.44 -0.62 11.16
C ILE A 21 19.75 -0.16 11.83
N GLU A 22 20.66 -1.08 12.15
CA GLU A 22 21.91 -0.78 12.86
C GLU A 22 22.83 0.18 12.07
N ARG A 23 22.75 0.16 10.75
CA ARG A 23 23.50 1.07 9.86
C ARG A 23 22.73 2.35 9.49
N GLY A 24 21.55 2.57 10.07
CA GLY A 24 20.71 3.75 9.79
C GLY A 24 20.03 3.74 8.42
N ALA A 25 19.85 2.57 7.81
CA ALA A 25 19.09 2.41 6.57
C ALA A 25 17.60 2.12 6.86
N HIS A 26 16.78 2.11 5.81
CA HIS A 26 15.36 1.78 5.92
C HIS A 26 15.16 0.34 6.42
N PRO A 27 14.20 0.11 7.34
CA PRO A 27 13.81 -1.24 7.74
C PRO A 27 13.38 -2.10 6.55
N VAL A 28 13.67 -3.40 6.64
CA VAL A 28 13.23 -4.40 5.67
C VAL A 28 11.81 -4.86 6.00
N ILE A 29 11.53 -5.04 7.29
CA ILE A 29 10.24 -5.46 7.80
C ILE A 29 9.43 -4.20 8.08
N ASP A 30 8.26 -4.16 7.47
CA ASP A 30 7.27 -3.10 7.59
C ASP A 30 6.33 -3.39 8.77
N TYR A 31 5.79 -4.60 8.81
CA TYR A 31 4.95 -5.08 9.91
C TYR A 31 5.26 -6.51 10.28
N ASP A 32 5.23 -6.82 11.57
CA ASP A 32 5.49 -8.16 12.08
C ASP A 32 4.23 -8.78 12.68
N CYS A 33 3.61 -9.72 11.96
CA CYS A 33 2.39 -10.38 12.41
C CYS A 33 2.65 -11.52 13.41
N SER A 34 3.91 -11.86 13.70
CA SER A 34 4.29 -12.91 14.63
C SER A 34 5.55 -12.50 15.40
N PRO A 35 5.46 -11.45 16.24
CA PRO A 35 6.60 -10.93 16.96
C PRO A 35 7.22 -11.98 17.86
N ILE A 36 8.55 -12.05 17.81
CA ILE A 36 9.35 -12.94 18.66
C ILE A 36 10.06 -12.14 19.74
N THR A 37 10.23 -12.75 20.91
CA THR A 37 10.92 -12.12 22.06
C THR A 37 12.43 -12.34 22.03
N SER A 38 12.90 -13.30 21.25
CA SER A 38 14.33 -13.59 21.09
C SER A 38 14.97 -12.59 20.14
N ASP A 39 16.12 -12.05 20.54
CA ASP A 39 16.91 -11.23 19.65
C ASP A 39 17.48 -12.07 18.50
N VAL A 40 17.45 -11.52 17.30
CA VAL A 40 18.00 -12.14 16.09
C VAL A 40 19.24 -11.34 15.70
N PRO A 41 20.44 -11.95 15.76
CA PRO A 41 21.67 -11.29 15.34
C PRO A 41 21.57 -10.80 13.90
N ALA A 42 22.17 -9.64 13.63
CA ALA A 42 22.31 -9.14 12.28
C ALA A 42 23.08 -10.15 11.40
N VAL A 43 22.75 -10.20 10.11
CA VAL A 43 23.70 -10.72 9.11
C VAL A 43 24.90 -9.77 9.01
N ASP A 44 26.05 -10.28 8.58
CA ASP A 44 27.27 -9.47 8.42
C ASP A 44 27.13 -8.42 7.31
N ASN A 45 26.36 -8.73 6.26
CA ASN A 45 26.13 -7.85 5.11
C ASN A 45 24.97 -8.31 4.22
N ARG A 46 24.61 -7.47 3.23
CA ARG A 46 23.56 -7.77 2.23
C ARG A 46 23.86 -8.98 1.34
N LEU A 47 25.13 -9.31 1.08
CA LEU A 47 25.47 -10.49 0.26
C LEU A 47 25.12 -11.78 0.99
N GLU A 48 25.34 -11.81 2.30
CA GLU A 48 24.93 -12.95 3.12
C GLU A 48 23.41 -13.12 3.15
N ALA A 49 22.65 -12.03 3.34
CA ALA A 49 21.19 -12.09 3.24
C ALA A 49 20.74 -12.61 1.86
N LEU A 50 21.30 -12.06 0.77
CA LEU A 50 20.99 -12.48 -0.59
C LEU A 50 21.29 -13.97 -0.83
N GLN A 51 22.44 -14.46 -0.35
CA GLN A 51 22.84 -15.86 -0.48
C GLN A 51 21.87 -16.77 0.25
N ARG A 52 21.61 -16.51 1.54
CA ARG A 52 20.72 -17.33 2.37
C ARG A 52 19.28 -17.36 1.81
N LEU A 53 18.75 -16.21 1.36
CA LEU A 53 17.44 -16.15 0.71
C LEU A 53 17.42 -16.95 -0.60
N SER A 54 18.49 -16.88 -1.40
CA SER A 54 18.59 -17.64 -2.65
C SER A 54 18.62 -19.15 -2.44
N GLU A 55 19.34 -19.62 -1.43
CA GLU A 55 19.35 -21.03 -1.02
C GLU A 55 17.96 -21.49 -0.57
N LEU A 56 17.30 -20.72 0.30
CA LEU A 56 15.94 -21.02 0.77
C LEU A 56 14.90 -21.02 -0.37
N LYS A 57 15.01 -20.10 -1.33
CA LYS A 57 14.15 -20.11 -2.53
C LYS A 57 14.35 -21.38 -3.35
N ALA A 58 15.60 -21.81 -3.55
CA ALA A 58 15.90 -23.03 -4.29
C ALA A 58 15.35 -24.27 -3.57
N GLU A 59 15.49 -24.34 -2.24
CA GLU A 59 14.93 -25.42 -1.43
C GLU A 59 13.39 -25.43 -1.47
N ALA A 60 12.74 -24.27 -1.35
CA ALA A 60 11.29 -24.14 -1.49
C ALA A 60 10.80 -24.59 -2.87
N ALA A 61 11.50 -24.21 -3.94
CA ALA A 61 11.18 -24.66 -5.30
C ALA A 61 11.35 -26.18 -5.47
N ALA A 62 12.44 -26.76 -4.94
CA ALA A 62 12.67 -28.21 -4.95
C ALA A 62 11.62 -28.97 -4.13
N ALA A 63 11.07 -28.35 -3.08
CA ALA A 63 9.97 -28.87 -2.28
C ALA A 63 8.59 -28.76 -2.96
N GLY A 64 8.48 -28.07 -4.10
CA GLY A 64 7.21 -27.76 -4.75
C GLY A 64 6.42 -26.63 -4.08
N ASP A 65 7.03 -25.88 -3.17
CA ASP A 65 6.40 -24.77 -2.45
C ASP A 65 6.53 -23.46 -3.24
N THR A 66 5.69 -23.34 -4.26
CA THR A 66 5.74 -22.21 -5.19
C THR A 66 5.38 -20.89 -4.54
N ALA A 67 4.44 -20.88 -3.59
CA ALA A 67 4.03 -19.67 -2.87
C ALA A 67 5.18 -19.11 -2.02
N LEU A 68 5.87 -19.98 -1.26
CA LEU A 68 7.03 -19.56 -0.48
C LEU A 68 8.18 -19.10 -1.39
N ALA A 69 8.48 -19.84 -2.45
CA ALA A 69 9.53 -19.47 -3.40
C ALA A 69 9.26 -18.11 -4.07
N THR A 70 8.00 -17.80 -4.43
CA THR A 70 7.60 -16.49 -4.96
C THR A 70 7.76 -15.39 -3.93
N ARG A 71 7.34 -15.62 -2.68
CA ARG A 71 7.49 -14.62 -1.62
C ARG A 71 8.97 -14.30 -1.34
N ILE A 72 9.84 -15.31 -1.31
CA ILE A 72 11.30 -15.12 -1.11
C ILE A 72 11.93 -14.45 -2.34
N ASP A 73 11.45 -14.72 -3.56
CA ASP A 73 11.97 -14.05 -4.76
C ASP A 73 11.80 -12.53 -4.73
N ALA A 74 10.73 -12.04 -4.10
CA ALA A 74 10.51 -10.62 -3.88
C ALA A 74 11.61 -10.00 -3.00
N ASP A 75 12.00 -10.67 -1.91
CA ASP A 75 13.07 -10.23 -1.01
C ASP A 75 14.44 -10.26 -1.71
N ILE A 76 14.70 -11.31 -2.50
CA ILE A 76 15.90 -11.42 -3.33
C ILE A 76 15.97 -10.27 -4.33
N ALA A 77 14.87 -9.96 -5.01
CA ALA A 77 14.81 -8.87 -5.99
C ALA A 77 15.18 -7.52 -5.35
N TYR A 78 14.60 -7.23 -4.17
CA TYR A 78 14.89 -6.00 -3.45
C TYR A 78 16.34 -5.96 -2.92
N CYS A 79 16.83 -7.04 -2.32
CA CYS A 79 18.19 -7.13 -1.79
C CYS A 79 19.24 -6.99 -2.91
N ALA A 80 19.02 -7.63 -4.06
CA ALA A 80 19.88 -7.49 -5.24
C ALA A 80 19.87 -6.06 -5.78
N ALA A 81 18.71 -5.41 -5.81
CA ALA A 81 18.61 -4.02 -6.24
C ALA A 81 19.32 -3.04 -5.29
N LEU A 82 19.32 -3.32 -3.98
CA LEU A 82 20.12 -2.61 -2.99
C LEU A 82 21.63 -2.84 -3.11
N LEU A 83 22.06 -3.87 -3.84
CA LEU A 83 23.45 -4.16 -4.20
C LEU A 83 23.84 -3.59 -5.57
N GLY A 84 22.91 -2.94 -6.28
CA GLY A 84 23.15 -2.30 -7.58
C GLY A 84 22.68 -3.07 -8.80
N GLU A 85 21.93 -4.17 -8.63
CA GLU A 85 21.25 -4.80 -9.77
C GLU A 85 20.05 -3.95 -10.22
N HIS A 86 19.94 -3.70 -11.52
CA HIS A 86 18.90 -2.84 -12.09
C HIS A 86 18.00 -3.62 -13.05
N ASP A 87 17.03 -4.34 -12.49
CA ASP A 87 15.97 -4.97 -13.28
C ASP A 87 15.13 -3.91 -14.02
N SER A 88 14.64 -4.25 -15.21
CA SER A 88 13.61 -3.44 -15.89
C SER A 88 12.38 -3.27 -15.00
N LEU A 89 11.62 -2.19 -15.19
CA LEU A 89 10.49 -1.89 -14.30
C LEU A 89 9.49 -3.05 -14.27
N ASP A 90 9.17 -3.62 -15.44
CA ASP A 90 8.24 -4.74 -15.56
C ASP A 90 8.71 -5.98 -14.78
N ARG A 91 10.00 -6.32 -14.86
CA ARG A 91 10.56 -7.46 -14.15
C ARG A 91 10.59 -7.20 -12.66
N TYR A 92 10.98 -6.00 -12.26
CA TYR A 92 11.11 -5.65 -10.85
C TYR A 92 9.75 -5.60 -10.15
N VAL A 93 8.75 -4.96 -10.76
CA VAL A 93 7.36 -4.91 -10.26
C VAL A 93 6.75 -6.31 -10.23
N ARG A 94 6.96 -7.14 -11.26
CA ARG A 94 6.43 -8.52 -11.25
C ARG A 94 6.96 -9.34 -10.09
N ARG A 95 8.26 -9.24 -9.80
CA ARG A 95 8.90 -10.01 -8.72
C ARG A 95 8.51 -9.51 -7.33
N THR A 96 8.42 -8.18 -7.16
CA THR A 96 8.18 -7.57 -5.84
C THR A 96 6.71 -7.32 -5.53
N GLN A 97 5.87 -7.06 -6.54
CA GLN A 97 4.46 -6.69 -6.39
C GLN A 97 3.50 -7.72 -7.02
N GLY A 98 4.02 -8.76 -7.69
CA GLY A 98 3.21 -9.90 -8.17
C GLY A 98 2.28 -9.61 -9.36
N CYS A 99 2.38 -8.44 -9.99
CA CYS A 99 1.58 -8.05 -11.15
C CYS A 99 2.46 -7.44 -12.27
N GLU A 100 1.92 -7.36 -13.49
CA GLU A 100 2.59 -6.69 -14.60
C GLU A 100 2.21 -5.22 -14.64
N PRO A 101 3.17 -4.28 -14.77
CA PRO A 101 2.83 -2.87 -14.89
C PRO A 101 2.48 -2.50 -16.35
N LYS A 102 1.31 -2.91 -16.82
CA LYS A 102 0.85 -2.57 -18.18
C LYS A 102 0.27 -1.16 -18.27
N GLY A 103 -0.32 -0.68 -17.18
CA GLY A 103 -0.97 0.61 -17.11
C GLY A 103 -2.32 0.63 -17.79
N TRP A 104 -2.80 1.84 -18.06
CA TRP A 104 -4.15 2.12 -18.55
C TRP A 104 -4.09 3.04 -19.77
N SER A 105 -5.07 2.89 -20.67
CA SER A 105 -5.19 3.73 -21.87
C SER A 105 -5.49 5.20 -21.52
N GLU A 106 -5.22 6.11 -22.46
CA GLU A 106 -5.59 7.53 -22.29
C GLU A 106 -7.12 7.68 -22.22
N GLU A 107 -7.85 6.85 -22.95
CA GLU A 107 -9.32 6.78 -22.88
C GLU A 107 -9.80 6.39 -21.49
N TYR A 108 -9.15 5.42 -20.85
CA TYR A 108 -9.47 5.02 -19.47
C TYR A 108 -9.18 6.15 -18.48
N LEU A 109 -8.03 6.82 -18.61
CA LEU A 109 -7.71 7.97 -17.76
C LEU A 109 -8.71 9.11 -17.93
N GLN A 110 -9.13 9.40 -19.16
CA GLN A 110 -10.10 10.44 -19.44
C GLN A 110 -11.47 10.13 -18.81
N GLN A 111 -11.92 8.87 -18.87
CA GLN A 111 -13.16 8.45 -18.20
C GLN A 111 -13.10 8.65 -16.68
N HIS A 112 -11.97 8.33 -16.05
CA HIS A 112 -11.80 8.51 -14.60
C HIS A 112 -11.58 9.98 -14.21
N LEU A 113 -10.98 10.79 -15.08
CA LEU A 113 -10.96 12.25 -14.92
C LEU A 113 -12.38 12.80 -14.89
N GLU A 114 -13.20 12.46 -15.89
CA GLU A 114 -14.59 12.92 -15.97
C GLU A 114 -15.40 12.49 -14.74
N ARG A 115 -15.17 11.27 -14.25
CA ARG A 115 -15.81 10.78 -13.03
C ARG A 115 -15.38 11.55 -11.78
N ALA A 116 -14.09 11.80 -11.62
CA ALA A 116 -13.57 12.60 -10.50
C ALA A 116 -14.12 14.04 -10.57
N GLN A 117 -14.13 14.65 -11.75
CA GLN A 117 -14.72 15.97 -11.99
C GLN A 117 -16.20 16.01 -11.67
N HIS A 118 -16.97 14.98 -12.05
CA HIS A 118 -18.39 14.88 -11.72
C HIS A 118 -18.63 14.83 -10.21
N CYS A 119 -17.84 14.05 -9.47
CA CYS A 119 -17.96 13.97 -8.01
C CYS A 119 -17.58 15.30 -7.34
N LEU A 120 -16.54 15.97 -7.82
CA LEU A 120 -16.16 17.31 -7.32
C LEU A 120 -17.22 18.36 -7.61
N ALA A 121 -17.80 18.35 -8.81
CA ALA A 121 -18.85 19.28 -9.21
C ALA A 121 -20.13 19.10 -8.36
N ALA A 122 -20.45 17.88 -7.94
CA ALA A 122 -21.56 17.62 -7.01
C ALA A 122 -21.34 18.31 -5.64
N LEU A 123 -20.08 18.49 -5.23
CA LEU A 123 -19.69 19.25 -4.03
C LEU A 123 -19.51 20.75 -4.30
N GLY A 124 -19.78 21.22 -5.52
CA GLY A 124 -19.60 22.61 -5.93
C GLY A 124 -18.15 23.02 -6.17
N ILE A 125 -17.26 22.07 -6.48
CA ILE A 125 -15.83 22.30 -6.65
C ILE A 125 -15.45 22.15 -8.13
N ASP A 126 -14.82 23.19 -8.67
CA ASP A 126 -14.34 23.22 -10.05
C ASP A 126 -12.99 22.51 -10.22
N TRP A 127 -12.75 21.98 -11.43
CA TRP A 127 -11.45 21.43 -11.82
C TRP A 127 -10.48 22.51 -12.30
N GLY A 128 -9.34 22.66 -11.63
CA GLY A 128 -8.33 23.66 -11.96
C GLY A 128 -7.28 23.83 -10.86
N PRO A 129 -6.41 24.86 -10.95
CA PRO A 129 -5.31 25.07 -10.01
C PRO A 129 -5.71 25.23 -8.53
N LYS A 130 -7.00 25.49 -8.24
CA LYS A 130 -7.53 25.64 -6.89
C LYS A 130 -8.27 24.42 -6.36
N THR A 131 -8.50 23.38 -7.18
CA THR A 131 -9.35 22.22 -6.81
C THR A 131 -9.01 21.65 -5.44
N LEU A 132 -7.73 21.42 -5.14
CA LEU A 132 -7.34 20.85 -3.85
C LEU A 132 -7.61 21.82 -2.69
N THR A 133 -7.37 23.11 -2.87
CA THR A 133 -7.65 24.13 -1.85
C THR A 133 -9.15 24.25 -1.59
N ASP A 134 -9.95 24.40 -2.64
CA ASP A 134 -11.41 24.56 -2.55
C ASP A 134 -12.04 23.30 -1.93
N LEU A 135 -11.54 22.12 -2.29
CA LEU A 135 -11.97 20.86 -1.69
C LEU A 135 -11.56 20.77 -0.21
N MET A 136 -10.35 21.17 0.17
CA MET A 136 -9.95 21.19 1.59
C MET A 136 -10.81 22.14 2.42
N GLU A 137 -11.22 23.28 1.85
CA GLU A 137 -12.14 24.22 2.51
C GLU A 137 -13.54 23.62 2.68
N ALA A 138 -14.09 22.99 1.63
CA ALA A 138 -15.40 22.35 1.65
C ALA A 138 -15.49 21.20 2.68
N GLU A 139 -14.40 20.48 2.90
CA GLU A 139 -14.34 19.35 3.84
C GLU A 139 -14.18 19.74 5.31
N GLY A 140 -14.06 21.03 5.61
CA GLY A 140 -13.86 21.51 6.97
C GLY A 140 -12.42 21.29 7.45
N PRO A 141 -11.51 22.27 7.28
CA PRO A 141 -10.15 22.21 7.77
C PRO A 141 -10.07 21.93 9.28
N LEU A 142 -9.13 21.09 9.68
CA LEU A 142 -8.83 20.78 11.07
C LEU A 142 -7.47 21.37 11.47
N ASP A 143 -7.41 21.85 12.72
CA ASP A 143 -6.14 22.19 13.34
C ASP A 143 -5.36 20.89 13.63
N ALA A 144 -4.04 20.91 13.38
CA ALA A 144 -3.18 19.75 13.58
C ALA A 144 -3.21 19.21 15.03
N SER A 145 -3.51 20.06 16.02
CA SER A 145 -3.63 19.67 17.43
C SER A 145 -4.83 18.78 17.73
N VAL A 146 -5.88 18.81 16.91
CA VAL A 146 -7.10 17.99 17.11
C VAL A 146 -7.20 16.82 16.12
N SER A 147 -6.32 16.74 15.11
CA SER A 147 -6.36 15.71 14.08
C SER A 147 -6.30 14.29 14.64
N ALA A 148 -5.44 14.05 15.63
CA ALA A 148 -5.30 12.72 16.24
C ALA A 148 -6.61 12.26 16.90
N ASP A 149 -7.32 13.17 17.58
CA ASP A 149 -8.60 12.86 18.22
C ASP A 149 -9.71 12.65 17.20
N ALA A 150 -9.76 13.49 16.14
CA ALA A 150 -10.69 13.31 15.04
C ALA A 150 -10.52 11.95 14.33
N ILE A 151 -9.27 11.48 14.17
CA ILE A 151 -8.97 10.16 13.61
C ILE A 151 -9.45 9.04 14.54
N ARG A 152 -9.25 9.18 15.86
CA ARG A 152 -9.74 8.18 16.84
C ARG A 152 -11.25 8.09 16.84
N GLU A 153 -11.94 9.23 16.84
CA GLU A 153 -13.40 9.30 16.80
C GLU A 153 -13.93 8.67 15.52
N ALA A 154 -13.38 9.06 14.36
CA ALA A 154 -13.75 8.47 13.08
C ALA A 154 -13.49 6.95 13.02
N ALA A 155 -12.38 6.47 13.58
CA ALA A 155 -12.10 5.04 13.65
C ALA A 155 -13.14 4.31 14.52
N ALA A 156 -13.45 4.83 15.70
CA ALA A 156 -14.44 4.24 16.59
C ALA A 156 -15.85 4.19 15.96
N ASP A 157 -16.23 5.23 15.22
CA ASP A 157 -17.53 5.33 14.55
C ASP A 157 -17.63 4.36 13.36
N LEU A 158 -16.56 4.17 12.59
CA LEU A 158 -16.55 3.39 11.35
C LEU A 158 -16.15 1.92 11.56
N GLU A 159 -15.50 1.59 12.68
CA GLU A 159 -15.04 0.24 12.99
C GLU A 159 -16.15 -0.83 12.93
N PRO A 160 -17.37 -0.61 13.46
CA PRO A 160 -18.44 -1.59 13.35
C PRO A 160 -18.79 -1.96 11.90
N SER A 161 -18.79 -0.98 11.00
CA SER A 161 -19.07 -1.19 9.57
C SER A 161 -17.95 -1.97 8.88
N VAL A 162 -16.69 -1.64 9.17
CA VAL A 162 -15.54 -2.38 8.62
C VAL A 162 -15.53 -3.82 9.13
N ARG A 163 -15.77 -4.04 10.42
CA ARG A 163 -15.87 -5.40 11.00
C ARG A 163 -17.01 -6.20 10.38
N ALA A 164 -18.18 -5.58 10.18
CA ALA A 164 -19.30 -6.23 9.52
C ALA A 164 -18.98 -6.64 8.08
N ALA A 165 -18.31 -5.77 7.31
CA ALA A 165 -17.95 -6.03 5.92
C ALA A 165 -16.83 -7.09 5.75
N THR A 166 -15.93 -7.20 6.72
CA THR A 166 -14.72 -8.03 6.62
C THR A 166 -14.76 -9.29 7.48
N GLY A 167 -15.72 -9.39 8.42
CA GLY A 167 -15.75 -10.44 9.43
C GLY A 167 -14.62 -10.37 10.46
N ALA A 168 -13.89 -9.24 10.53
CA ALA A 168 -12.77 -9.08 11.47
C ALA A 168 -13.24 -9.07 12.93
N THR A 169 -12.71 -9.99 13.73
CA THR A 169 -13.04 -10.15 15.15
C THR A 169 -11.85 -9.93 16.08
N ALA A 170 -10.67 -9.66 15.54
CA ALA A 170 -9.48 -9.44 16.36
C ALA A 170 -9.52 -8.09 17.07
N ASP A 171 -9.09 -8.08 18.32
CA ASP A 171 -8.79 -6.86 19.06
C ASP A 171 -7.45 -6.28 18.60
N TYR A 172 -7.28 -4.97 18.79
CA TYR A 172 -6.01 -4.28 18.60
C TYR A 172 -5.86 -3.14 19.62
N ASP A 173 -4.62 -2.84 19.98
CA ASP A 173 -4.23 -1.79 20.91
C ASP A 173 -3.50 -0.69 20.13
N LEU A 174 -4.28 0.27 19.62
CA LEU A 174 -3.78 1.37 18.79
C LEU A 174 -3.14 2.46 19.65
N THR A 175 -1.87 2.75 19.37
CA THR A 175 -1.23 3.98 19.85
C THR A 175 -1.16 5.01 18.71
N ILE A 176 -1.50 6.27 18.98
CA ILE A 176 -1.31 7.37 18.02
C ILE A 176 -0.33 8.38 18.62
N GLU A 177 0.78 8.63 17.92
CA GLU A 177 1.85 9.55 18.32
C GLU A 177 2.03 10.66 17.28
N SER A 178 2.12 11.90 17.73
CA SER A 178 2.60 13.00 16.89
C SER A 178 4.13 13.03 16.89
N VAL A 179 4.72 13.17 15.71
CA VAL A 179 6.16 13.17 15.51
C VAL A 179 6.57 14.38 14.70
N ASP A 180 7.81 14.83 14.90
CA ASP A 180 8.42 15.93 14.16
C ASP A 180 9.71 15.44 13.52
N VAL A 181 9.58 14.76 12.37
CA VAL A 181 10.73 14.16 11.67
C VAL A 181 10.83 14.71 10.25
N ASP A 182 12.06 14.78 9.74
CA ASP A 182 12.33 15.13 8.35
C ASP A 182 12.06 13.91 7.45
N ALA A 183 10.78 13.59 7.29
CA ALA A 183 10.28 12.53 6.43
C ALA A 183 9.25 13.11 5.47
N TYR A 184 9.29 12.67 4.21
CA TYR A 184 8.33 13.06 3.17
C TYR A 184 6.89 12.68 3.55
N TRP A 185 6.71 11.55 4.23
CA TRP A 185 5.40 11.07 4.66
C TRP A 185 4.82 11.95 5.78
N SER A 186 3.57 12.35 5.59
CA SER A 186 2.77 13.04 6.62
C SER A 186 2.36 12.10 7.75
N TYR A 187 2.47 10.78 7.56
CA TYR A 187 2.10 9.76 8.52
C TYR A 187 2.51 8.37 8.03
N TRP A 188 2.55 7.40 8.95
CA TRP A 188 2.65 5.97 8.62
C TRP A 188 2.25 5.13 9.83
N LEU A 189 1.84 3.89 9.58
CA LEU A 189 1.64 2.88 10.60
C LEU A 189 2.91 2.02 10.76
N ASP A 190 3.33 1.80 12.00
CA ASP A 190 4.33 0.80 12.36
C ASP A 190 3.81 -0.06 13.53
N GLY A 191 4.63 -0.99 14.01
CA GLY A 191 4.31 -1.84 15.16
C GLY A 191 4.37 -3.33 14.85
N ALA A 192 3.74 -4.13 15.72
CA ALA A 192 3.76 -5.58 15.59
C ALA A 192 2.56 -6.23 16.29
N GLY A 193 2.12 -7.36 15.74
CA GLY A 193 1.06 -8.19 16.29
C GLY A 193 -0.28 -7.47 16.35
N GLN A 194 -0.83 -7.33 17.56
CA GLN A 194 -2.07 -6.59 17.82
C GLN A 194 -1.79 -5.19 18.38
N LYS A 195 -0.55 -4.67 18.27
CA LYS A 195 -0.13 -3.37 18.81
C LYS A 195 0.34 -2.43 17.70
N PRO A 196 -0.56 -2.02 16.79
CA PRO A 196 -0.24 -1.03 15.78
C PRO A 196 -0.01 0.34 16.42
N ARG A 197 0.92 1.10 15.84
CA ARG A 197 1.20 2.47 16.22
C ARG A 197 1.16 3.37 14.99
N LEU A 198 0.32 4.38 15.06
CA LEU A 198 0.17 5.41 14.05
C LEU A 198 1.04 6.61 14.40
N ARG A 199 1.93 7.01 13.49
CA ARG A 199 2.77 8.19 13.66
C ARG A 199 2.29 9.28 12.71
N ILE A 200 2.00 10.47 13.23
CA ILE A 200 1.54 11.63 12.45
C ILE A 200 2.65 12.68 12.42
N ASN A 201 3.20 12.95 11.25
CA ASN A 201 4.23 13.96 11.04
C ASN A 201 3.61 15.35 10.88
N LEU A 202 3.66 16.15 11.94
CA LEU A 202 2.99 17.45 11.99
C LEU A 202 3.58 18.50 11.03
N ARG A 203 4.79 18.28 10.48
CA ARG A 203 5.41 19.23 9.52
C ARG A 203 4.64 19.38 8.21
N ASN A 204 4.06 18.27 7.75
CA ASN A 204 3.47 18.16 6.41
C ASN A 204 1.96 17.90 6.44
N ALA A 205 1.42 17.55 7.62
CA ALA A 205 0.04 17.12 7.72
C ALA A 205 -0.93 18.31 7.71
N ARG A 206 -1.79 18.37 6.69
CA ARG A 206 -3.00 19.19 6.68
C ARG A 206 -4.19 18.27 6.69
N PHE A 207 -5.06 18.42 7.69
CA PHE A 207 -6.23 17.59 7.86
C PHE A 207 -7.51 18.38 7.62
N THR A 208 -8.54 17.66 7.21
CA THR A 208 -9.93 18.09 7.16
C THR A 208 -10.77 17.04 7.89
N GLN A 209 -12.04 17.31 8.19
CA GLN A 209 -12.92 16.30 8.80
C GLN A 209 -13.05 15.06 7.90
N VAL A 210 -13.11 15.26 6.58
CA VAL A 210 -13.19 14.18 5.61
C VAL A 210 -11.88 13.40 5.53
N VAL A 211 -10.73 14.08 5.50
CA VAL A 211 -9.43 13.41 5.51
C VAL A 211 -9.22 12.63 6.81
N ALA A 212 -9.68 13.12 7.97
CA ALA A 212 -9.59 12.36 9.22
C ALA A 212 -10.36 11.02 9.14
N ARG A 213 -11.55 11.03 8.50
CA ARG A 213 -12.34 9.80 8.26
C ARG A 213 -11.71 8.88 7.22
N GLN A 214 -11.25 9.44 6.10
CA GLN A 214 -10.52 8.69 5.07
C GLN A 214 -9.29 8.01 5.67
N PHE A 215 -8.58 8.74 6.55
CA PHE A 215 -7.38 8.27 7.21
C PHE A 215 -7.65 7.19 8.25
N ALA A 216 -8.71 7.34 9.04
CA ALA A 216 -9.19 6.30 9.93
C ALA A 216 -9.52 5.00 9.16
N LEU A 217 -10.18 5.12 7.99
CA LEU A 217 -10.48 3.99 7.12
C LEU A 217 -9.22 3.36 6.51
N HIS A 218 -8.23 4.17 6.11
CA HIS A 218 -7.02 3.69 5.47
C HIS A 218 -6.03 3.08 6.47
N GLU A 219 -5.53 3.85 7.43
CA GLU A 219 -4.45 3.40 8.32
C GLU A 219 -4.98 2.55 9.47
N VAL A 220 -6.06 2.99 10.15
CA VAL A 220 -6.52 2.30 11.36
C VAL A 220 -7.32 1.07 11.01
N LEU A 221 -8.37 1.23 10.21
CA LEU A 221 -9.28 0.13 9.91
C LEU A 221 -8.81 -0.70 8.71
N GLY A 222 -8.11 -0.09 7.76
CA GLY A 222 -7.54 -0.74 6.58
C GLY A 222 -6.27 -1.53 6.88
N HIS A 223 -5.31 -0.94 7.61
CA HIS A 223 -4.04 -1.60 7.95
C HIS A 223 -4.00 -2.16 9.36
N ALA A 224 -4.27 -1.34 10.40
CA ALA A 224 -4.10 -1.74 11.80
C ALA A 224 -5.00 -2.95 12.18
N LEU A 225 -6.30 -2.85 11.87
CA LEU A 225 -7.26 -3.93 12.11
C LEU A 225 -6.98 -5.16 11.23
N GLN A 226 -6.54 -4.96 9.98
CA GLN A 226 -6.19 -6.05 9.06
C GLN A 226 -4.99 -6.83 9.58
N PHE A 227 -3.90 -6.15 9.93
CA PHE A 227 -2.72 -6.80 10.47
C PHE A 227 -2.97 -7.39 11.87
N ALA A 228 -3.80 -6.78 12.70
CA ALA A 228 -4.22 -7.39 13.96
C ALA A 228 -5.00 -8.69 13.74
N SER A 229 -5.87 -8.74 12.72
CA SER A 229 -6.63 -9.94 12.34
C SER A 229 -5.71 -11.06 11.84
N ILE A 230 -4.77 -10.73 10.95
CA ILE A 230 -3.76 -11.67 10.46
C ILE A 230 -2.88 -12.16 11.62
N SER A 231 -2.43 -11.26 12.49
CA SER A 231 -1.61 -11.59 13.66
C SER A 231 -2.32 -12.52 14.64
N ALA A 232 -3.59 -12.24 14.93
CA ALA A 232 -4.40 -13.09 15.79
C ALA A 232 -4.56 -14.50 15.21
N ARG A 233 -4.59 -14.65 13.88
CA ARG A 233 -4.57 -15.97 13.24
C ARG A 233 -3.20 -16.63 13.32
N CYS A 234 -2.12 -15.90 13.03
CA CYS A 234 -0.74 -16.38 13.18
C CYS A 234 -0.42 -16.88 14.60
N ALA A 235 -1.05 -16.31 15.62
CA ALA A 235 -0.91 -16.72 17.02
C ALA A 235 -1.67 -18.02 17.36
N ARG A 236 -2.74 -18.34 16.62
CA ARG A 236 -3.63 -19.49 16.88
C ARG A 236 -3.35 -20.70 15.98
N GLU A 237 -2.80 -20.46 14.80
CA GLU A 237 -2.65 -21.45 13.74
C GLU A 237 -1.23 -21.45 13.17
N ASP A 238 -0.79 -22.62 12.68
CA ASP A 238 0.40 -22.71 11.85
C ASP A 238 0.03 -22.36 10.41
N VAL A 239 0.43 -21.17 9.95
CA VAL A 239 -0.03 -20.58 8.68
C VAL A 239 0.95 -20.82 7.53
N PRO A 240 0.51 -21.04 6.28
CA PRO A 240 1.42 -21.39 5.19
C PRO A 240 2.25 -20.22 4.61
N TRP A 241 2.07 -18.99 5.07
CA TRP A 241 2.76 -17.79 4.55
C TRP A 241 3.81 -17.24 5.52
N ILE A 242 4.77 -16.46 5.01
CA ILE A 242 5.72 -15.68 5.82
C ILE A 242 4.97 -14.61 6.61
N ARG A 243 5.18 -14.57 7.93
CA ARG A 243 4.42 -13.73 8.88
C ARG A 243 5.02 -12.34 9.09
N VAL A 244 6.12 -12.02 8.41
CA VAL A 244 6.68 -10.67 8.35
C VAL A 244 6.33 -10.03 7.00
N CYS A 245 5.73 -8.85 7.07
CA CYS A 245 5.36 -8.05 5.90
C CYS A 245 6.52 -7.12 5.54
N SER A 246 6.70 -6.95 4.24
CA SER A 246 7.64 -5.98 3.66
C SER A 246 6.91 -5.18 2.58
N VAL A 247 7.27 -3.91 2.40
CA VAL A 247 6.71 -3.06 1.32
C VAL A 247 7.14 -3.49 -0.09
N HIS A 248 8.14 -4.36 -0.20
CA HIS A 248 8.57 -5.00 -1.46
C HIS A 248 8.02 -6.43 -1.60
N SER A 249 6.86 -6.72 -1.00
CA SER A 249 6.21 -8.03 -1.11
C SER A 249 4.96 -8.00 -1.98
N PRO A 250 4.60 -9.11 -2.67
CA PRO A 250 3.48 -9.11 -3.61
C PRO A 250 2.13 -8.74 -2.99
N ASN A 251 2.01 -8.85 -1.66
CA ASN A 251 0.77 -8.62 -0.94
C ASN A 251 0.44 -7.13 -0.80
N GLN A 252 1.36 -6.22 -1.12
CA GLN A 252 1.13 -4.78 -0.96
C GLN A 252 0.03 -4.25 -1.89
N VAL A 253 -0.19 -4.89 -3.04
CA VAL A 253 -1.30 -4.54 -3.92
C VAL A 253 -2.67 -4.77 -3.24
N LEU A 254 -2.76 -5.81 -2.41
CA LEU A 254 -3.93 -6.04 -1.55
C LEU A 254 -4.05 -4.93 -0.51
N PHE A 255 -3.00 -4.74 0.29
CA PHE A 255 -3.05 -3.89 1.47
C PHE A 255 -3.33 -2.43 1.10
N GLU A 256 -2.51 -1.85 0.23
CA GLU A 256 -2.67 -0.45 -0.18
C GLU A 256 -3.94 -0.25 -1.00
N GLY A 257 -4.23 -1.16 -1.93
CA GLY A 257 -5.41 -1.06 -2.78
C GLY A 257 -6.73 -1.07 -2.00
N LEU A 258 -6.86 -2.02 -1.07
CA LEU A 258 -8.07 -2.15 -0.25
C LEU A 258 -8.21 -0.96 0.70
N ALA A 259 -7.13 -0.56 1.37
CA ALA A 259 -7.16 0.57 2.30
C ALA A 259 -7.56 1.88 1.59
N GLN A 260 -7.09 2.12 0.36
CA GLN A 260 -7.49 3.30 -0.43
C GLN A 260 -8.96 3.25 -0.90
N ALA A 261 -9.48 2.07 -1.23
CA ALA A 261 -10.85 1.90 -1.74
C ALA A 261 -11.90 1.66 -0.63
N MET A 262 -11.47 1.44 0.62
CA MET A 262 -12.32 1.13 1.77
C MET A 262 -13.58 2.00 1.88
N PRO A 263 -13.53 3.33 1.70
CA PRO A 263 -14.73 4.16 1.83
C PRO A 263 -15.87 3.77 0.88
N LEU A 264 -15.58 3.22 -0.29
CA LEU A 264 -16.61 2.79 -1.25
C LEU A 264 -17.35 1.52 -0.81
N PHE A 265 -16.77 0.72 0.08
CA PHE A 265 -17.38 -0.50 0.58
C PHE A 265 -18.21 -0.28 1.84
N VAL A 266 -17.76 0.62 2.73
CA VAL A 266 -18.36 0.79 4.06
C VAL A 266 -19.14 2.09 4.24
N THR A 267 -18.89 3.09 3.41
CA THR A 267 -19.59 4.38 3.39
C THR A 267 -19.97 4.79 1.97
N PRO A 268 -20.66 3.94 1.18
CA PRO A 268 -20.93 4.22 -0.23
C PRO A 268 -21.80 5.47 -0.45
N ASP A 269 -22.60 5.85 0.55
CA ASP A 269 -23.49 7.02 0.51
C ASP A 269 -22.81 8.32 1.01
N ASP A 270 -21.54 8.27 1.46
CA ASP A 270 -20.79 9.48 1.82
C ASP A 270 -20.20 10.12 0.57
N GLU A 271 -20.87 11.16 0.07
CA GLU A 271 -20.47 11.88 -1.14
C GLU A 271 -19.07 12.50 -1.03
N ASN A 272 -18.68 12.99 0.16
CA ASN A 272 -17.37 13.61 0.36
C ASN A 272 -16.24 12.57 0.29
N LEU A 273 -16.39 11.46 1.01
CA LEU A 273 -15.41 10.37 0.97
C LEU A 273 -15.35 9.74 -0.43
N THR A 274 -16.50 9.58 -1.08
CA THR A 274 -16.56 9.09 -2.46
C THR A 274 -15.79 10.01 -3.40
N ALA A 275 -16.04 11.33 -3.37
CA ALA A 275 -15.32 12.29 -4.20
C ALA A 275 -13.80 12.21 -3.97
N ARG A 276 -13.37 12.07 -2.71
CA ARG A 276 -11.95 11.94 -2.35
C ARG A 276 -11.31 10.67 -2.93
N VAL A 277 -11.97 9.52 -2.79
CA VAL A 277 -11.49 8.25 -3.36
C VAL A 277 -11.44 8.30 -4.89
N ARG A 278 -12.43 8.90 -5.55
CA ARG A 278 -12.43 9.05 -7.01
C ARG A 278 -11.31 9.99 -7.50
N LEU A 279 -11.04 11.05 -6.74
CA LEU A 279 -9.92 11.95 -7.02
C LEU A 279 -8.58 11.24 -6.87
N ASP A 280 -8.39 10.51 -5.76
CA ASP A 280 -7.17 9.75 -5.49
C ASP A 280 -6.95 8.64 -6.52
N HIS A 281 -8.01 7.98 -6.97
CA HIS A 281 -7.95 7.00 -8.06
C HIS A 281 -7.39 7.61 -9.33
N TYR A 282 -7.97 8.74 -9.78
CA TYR A 282 -7.45 9.44 -10.94
C TYR A 282 -5.98 9.85 -10.77
N HIS A 283 -5.60 10.36 -9.59
CA HIS A 283 -4.19 10.69 -9.30
C HIS A 283 -3.27 9.48 -9.42
N GLN A 284 -3.70 8.32 -8.94
CA GLN A 284 -2.91 7.10 -9.02
C GLN A 284 -2.78 6.58 -10.46
N LEU A 285 -3.79 6.78 -11.32
CA LEU A 285 -3.70 6.49 -12.75
C LEU A 285 -2.70 7.42 -13.45
N VAL A 286 -2.75 8.72 -13.18
CA VAL A 286 -1.76 9.69 -13.71
C VAL A 286 -0.35 9.34 -13.23
N ARG A 287 -0.18 9.06 -11.94
CA ARG A 287 1.10 8.62 -11.35
C ARG A 287 1.66 7.39 -12.06
N ALA A 288 0.81 6.43 -12.40
CA ALA A 288 1.23 5.22 -13.08
C ALA A 288 1.64 5.46 -14.53
N GLN A 289 0.90 6.29 -15.28
CA GLN A 289 1.34 6.68 -16.63
C GLN A 289 2.69 7.38 -16.61
N LEU A 290 2.91 8.31 -15.67
CA LEU A 290 4.20 8.97 -15.49
C LEU A 290 5.31 7.97 -15.15
N HIS A 291 5.00 6.98 -14.31
CA HIS A 291 5.93 5.92 -13.92
C HIS A 291 6.39 5.08 -15.14
N LEU A 292 5.44 4.64 -15.97
CA LEU A 292 5.73 3.88 -17.18
C LEU A 292 6.53 4.71 -18.19
N ALA A 293 6.13 5.97 -18.40
CA ALA A 293 6.82 6.88 -19.30
C ALA A 293 8.25 7.19 -18.83
N LEU A 294 8.47 7.35 -17.52
CA LEU A 294 9.79 7.50 -16.92
C LEU A 294 10.65 6.27 -17.18
N ALA A 295 10.12 5.07 -16.94
CA ALA A 295 10.83 3.81 -17.21
C ALA A 295 11.11 3.59 -18.70
N ALA A 296 10.30 4.16 -19.59
CA ALA A 296 10.51 4.16 -21.03
C ALA A 296 11.52 5.23 -21.50
N GLY A 297 12.07 6.06 -20.60
CA GLY A 297 13.09 7.06 -20.92
C GLY A 297 12.54 8.38 -21.48
N VAL A 298 11.26 8.70 -21.25
CA VAL A 298 10.71 10.02 -21.61
C VAL A 298 11.44 11.13 -20.84
N PRO A 299 11.79 12.27 -21.47
CA PRO A 299 12.48 13.37 -20.80
C PRO A 299 11.72 13.93 -19.59
N ILE A 300 12.45 14.27 -18.52
CA ILE A 300 11.87 14.75 -17.25
C ILE A 300 10.99 15.99 -17.42
N LEU A 301 11.39 16.93 -18.29
CA LEU A 301 10.59 18.14 -18.55
C LEU A 301 9.25 17.81 -19.23
N ASP A 302 9.25 16.86 -20.17
CA ASP A 302 8.04 16.39 -20.82
C ASP A 302 7.10 15.68 -19.83
N LEU A 303 7.67 14.90 -18.89
CA LEU A 303 6.91 14.26 -17.81
C LEU A 303 6.30 15.30 -16.87
N ALA A 304 7.05 16.35 -16.51
CA ALA A 304 6.54 17.43 -15.68
C ALA A 304 5.40 18.20 -16.36
N GLU A 305 5.50 18.46 -17.67
CA GLU A 305 4.40 19.05 -18.43
C GLU A 305 3.16 18.15 -18.48
N ARG A 306 3.33 16.84 -18.68
CA ARG A 306 2.23 15.86 -18.60
C ARG A 306 1.57 15.89 -17.23
N ALA A 307 2.35 15.90 -16.17
CA ALA A 307 1.86 15.96 -14.79
C ALA A 307 1.02 17.23 -14.54
N ARG A 308 1.49 18.41 -14.95
CA ARG A 308 0.74 19.67 -14.80
C ARG A 308 -0.56 19.71 -15.61
N ARG A 309 -0.58 19.08 -16.80
CA ARG A 309 -1.81 18.96 -17.60
C ARG A 309 -2.81 18.01 -16.96
N GLY A 310 -2.34 16.88 -16.43
CA GLY A 310 -3.19 15.89 -15.77
C GLY A 310 -3.72 16.37 -14.43
N VAL A 311 -2.89 17.02 -13.61
CA VAL A 311 -3.26 17.46 -12.27
C VAL A 311 -2.80 18.93 -12.05
N PRO A 312 -3.66 19.92 -12.34
CA PRO A 312 -3.27 21.33 -12.45
C PRO A 312 -2.90 22.01 -11.13
N TYR A 313 -3.08 21.31 -10.00
CA TYR A 313 -2.74 21.78 -8.65
C TYR A 313 -1.53 21.03 -8.05
N TRP A 314 -0.88 20.12 -8.79
CA TRP A 314 0.42 19.61 -8.36
C TRP A 314 1.51 20.66 -8.56
N THR A 315 2.30 20.85 -7.51
CA THR A 315 3.46 21.74 -7.52
C THR A 315 4.67 21.09 -8.15
N ASP A 316 5.63 21.90 -8.61
CA ASP A 316 6.89 21.41 -9.18
C ASP A 316 7.67 20.54 -8.19
N ALA A 317 7.62 20.86 -6.89
CA ALA A 317 8.23 20.05 -5.84
C ALA A 317 7.59 18.66 -5.76
N GLN A 318 6.25 18.58 -5.70
CA GLN A 318 5.53 17.30 -5.68
C GLN A 318 5.81 16.47 -6.94
N ILE A 319 5.88 17.11 -8.11
CA ILE A 319 6.20 16.43 -9.37
C ILE A 319 7.64 15.90 -9.35
N ALA A 320 8.60 16.69 -8.86
CA ALA A 320 10.00 16.28 -8.77
C ALA A 320 10.18 15.09 -7.80
N ASP A 321 9.54 15.13 -6.63
CA ASP A 321 9.58 14.03 -5.65
C ASP A 321 8.95 12.77 -6.23
N LEU A 322 7.76 12.88 -6.84
CA LEU A 322 7.06 11.77 -7.49
C LEU A 322 7.93 11.06 -8.53
N LEU A 323 8.62 11.82 -9.38
CA LEU A 323 9.51 11.29 -10.42
C LEU A 323 10.79 10.70 -9.81
N THR A 324 11.34 11.31 -8.77
CA THR A 324 12.53 10.82 -8.06
C THR A 324 12.26 9.48 -7.39
N ASP A 325 11.13 9.35 -6.68
CA ASP A 325 10.72 8.14 -5.99
C ASP A 325 10.53 6.96 -6.95
N ARG A 326 9.90 7.22 -8.11
CA ARG A 326 9.62 6.20 -9.13
C ARG A 326 10.84 5.86 -9.98
N GLY A 327 11.84 6.74 -10.03
CA GLY A 327 13.05 6.55 -10.82
C GLY A 327 14.22 5.96 -10.04
N ALA A 328 14.71 6.70 -9.05
CA ALA A 328 15.99 6.47 -8.41
C ALA A 328 15.90 5.68 -7.09
N ASN A 329 14.76 5.72 -6.40
CA ASN A 329 14.60 5.03 -5.13
C ASN A 329 14.28 3.54 -5.35
N THR A 330 15.21 2.66 -4.96
CA THR A 330 15.09 1.20 -5.14
C THR A 330 13.81 0.62 -4.55
N LEU A 331 13.35 1.13 -3.42
CA LEU A 331 12.14 0.66 -2.74
C LEU A 331 10.89 1.20 -3.45
N LEU A 332 10.82 2.52 -3.57
CA LEU A 332 9.62 3.22 -4.05
C LEU A 332 9.35 2.97 -5.54
N ARG A 333 10.39 2.69 -6.34
CA ARG A 333 10.27 2.29 -7.75
C ARG A 333 9.35 1.08 -7.97
N SER A 334 9.22 0.16 -7.02
CA SER A 334 8.23 -0.92 -7.14
C SER A 334 7.03 -0.68 -6.24
N TYR A 335 7.26 -0.26 -5.00
CA TYR A 335 6.20 -0.12 -4.00
C TYR A 335 5.12 0.88 -4.43
N MET A 336 5.50 2.00 -5.08
CA MET A 336 4.54 2.98 -5.58
C MET A 336 3.62 2.45 -6.69
N TRP A 337 3.94 1.31 -7.31
CA TRP A 337 3.03 0.64 -8.24
C TRP A 337 1.86 -0.06 -7.54
N SER A 338 2.07 -0.53 -6.30
CA SER A 338 1.05 -1.26 -5.54
C SER A 338 -0.20 -0.41 -5.29
N TYR A 339 -0.02 0.87 -4.97
CA TYR A 339 -1.10 1.86 -4.84
C TYR A 339 -1.94 1.96 -6.11
N SER A 340 -1.31 2.20 -7.26
CA SER A 340 -2.02 2.36 -8.53
C SER A 340 -2.73 1.08 -8.96
N ALA A 341 -2.05 -0.06 -8.91
CA ALA A 341 -2.62 -1.33 -9.32
C ALA A 341 -3.74 -1.78 -8.38
N GLY A 342 -3.57 -1.54 -7.07
CA GLY A 342 -4.50 -1.95 -6.04
C GLY A 342 -5.78 -1.14 -6.05
N ILE A 343 -5.68 0.20 -5.98
CA ILE A 343 -6.87 1.06 -5.88
C ILE A 343 -7.77 0.89 -7.10
N ASP A 344 -7.21 0.78 -8.30
CA ASP A 344 -7.98 0.57 -9.53
C ASP A 344 -8.78 -0.73 -9.49
N TRP A 345 -8.14 -1.82 -9.05
CA TRP A 345 -8.80 -3.12 -8.98
C TRP A 345 -9.92 -3.14 -7.95
N PHE A 346 -9.69 -2.60 -6.75
CA PHE A 346 -10.72 -2.54 -5.70
C PHE A 346 -11.84 -1.55 -6.03
N ILE A 347 -11.57 -0.47 -6.73
CA ILE A 347 -12.62 0.42 -7.21
C ILE A 347 -13.51 -0.28 -8.25
N ARG A 348 -12.90 -1.01 -9.19
CA ARG A 348 -13.67 -1.83 -10.15
C ARG A 348 -14.48 -2.92 -9.46
N LEU A 349 -13.96 -3.49 -8.38
CA LEU A 349 -14.69 -4.41 -7.51
C LEU A 349 -15.91 -3.74 -6.88
N ALA A 350 -15.77 -2.51 -6.35
CA ALA A 350 -16.87 -1.75 -5.78
C ALA A 350 -17.93 -1.33 -6.82
N ASP A 351 -17.49 -1.00 -8.03
CA ASP A 351 -18.37 -0.50 -9.10
C ASP A 351 -19.10 -1.61 -9.88
N THR A 352 -18.60 -2.85 -9.84
CA THR A 352 -19.17 -3.92 -10.66
C THR A 352 -20.30 -4.63 -9.93
N ALA A 353 -21.52 -4.45 -10.44
CA ALA A 353 -22.70 -5.17 -9.94
C ALA A 353 -22.49 -6.70 -9.99
N GLY A 354 -22.71 -7.36 -8.86
CA GLY A 354 -22.57 -8.82 -8.74
C GLY A 354 -21.12 -9.30 -8.56
N ALA A 355 -20.15 -8.40 -8.41
CA ALA A 355 -18.78 -8.80 -8.07
C ALA A 355 -18.72 -9.39 -6.64
N PRO A 356 -17.75 -10.27 -6.35
CA PRO A 356 -17.69 -11.03 -5.09
C PRO A 356 -17.08 -10.21 -3.94
N VAL A 357 -17.66 -9.03 -3.65
CA VAL A 357 -17.16 -8.05 -2.67
C VAL A 357 -16.99 -8.69 -1.29
N GLU A 358 -18.05 -9.27 -0.73
CA GLU A 358 -18.04 -9.85 0.63
C GLU A 358 -16.96 -10.94 0.77
N GLN A 359 -16.85 -11.83 -0.22
CA GLN A 359 -15.87 -12.91 -0.21
C GLN A 359 -14.43 -12.37 -0.21
N ILE A 360 -14.15 -11.34 -1.01
CA ILE A 360 -12.82 -10.74 -1.13
C ILE A 360 -12.47 -9.96 0.15
N LEU A 361 -13.38 -9.13 0.67
CA LEU A 361 -13.15 -8.37 1.89
C LEU A 361 -12.90 -9.30 3.08
N HIS A 362 -13.69 -10.37 3.20
CA HIS A 362 -13.45 -11.39 4.21
C HIS A 362 -12.08 -12.05 4.04
N ALA A 363 -11.75 -12.52 2.84
CA ALA A 363 -10.46 -13.17 2.57
C ALA A 363 -9.26 -12.25 2.89
N ALA A 364 -9.37 -10.96 2.58
CA ALA A 364 -8.34 -9.94 2.77
C ALA A 364 -7.95 -9.71 4.24
N TYR A 365 -8.88 -9.91 5.18
CA TYR A 365 -8.62 -9.77 6.62
C TYR A 365 -8.19 -11.08 7.29
N GLN A 366 -8.27 -12.21 6.58
CA GLN A 366 -7.90 -13.53 7.12
C GLN A 366 -6.47 -13.97 6.74
N ALA A 367 -5.92 -13.46 5.64
CA ALA A 367 -4.58 -13.80 5.18
C ALA A 367 -4.06 -12.74 4.19
N PRO A 368 -2.73 -12.59 4.05
CA PRO A 368 -2.17 -11.93 2.88
C PRO A 368 -2.54 -12.68 1.59
N HIS A 369 -2.77 -11.95 0.50
CA HIS A 369 -2.95 -12.52 -0.84
C HIS A 369 -2.10 -11.76 -1.85
N THR A 370 -1.47 -12.51 -2.75
CA THR A 370 -0.84 -11.97 -3.96
C THR A 370 -1.90 -11.55 -4.99
N PRO A 371 -1.56 -10.73 -6.00
CA PRO A 371 -2.49 -10.38 -7.08
C PRO A 371 -3.11 -11.60 -7.76
N ASN A 372 -2.32 -12.65 -8.00
CA ASN A 372 -2.81 -13.89 -8.61
C ASN A 372 -3.83 -14.62 -7.73
N GLU A 373 -3.69 -14.54 -6.41
CA GLU A 373 -4.64 -15.13 -5.48
C GLU A 373 -5.92 -14.29 -5.38
N LEU A 374 -5.81 -12.96 -5.38
CA LEU A 374 -6.96 -12.06 -5.45
C LEU A 374 -7.80 -12.30 -6.71
N MET A 375 -7.16 -12.40 -7.88
CA MET A 375 -7.85 -12.65 -9.15
C MET A 375 -8.55 -14.03 -9.18
N ARG A 376 -8.16 -15.00 -8.35
CA ARG A 376 -8.89 -16.28 -8.24
C ARG A 376 -10.24 -16.13 -7.56
N TYR A 377 -10.41 -15.16 -6.67
CA TYR A 377 -11.71 -14.84 -6.07
C TYR A 377 -12.66 -14.18 -7.07
N TRP A 378 -12.14 -13.51 -8.10
CA TRP A 378 -12.94 -12.85 -9.14
C TRP A 378 -12.42 -13.17 -10.54
N GLN A 379 -12.65 -14.40 -11.01
CA GLN A 379 -12.08 -14.92 -12.27
C GLN A 379 -12.54 -14.16 -13.53
N GLY A 380 -13.73 -13.55 -13.49
CA GLY A 380 -14.24 -12.67 -14.56
C GLY A 380 -13.92 -11.18 -14.36
N GLY A 381 -13.15 -10.87 -13.31
CA GLY A 381 -12.72 -9.52 -12.99
C GLY A 381 -11.56 -9.05 -13.85
N PRO A 382 -11.16 -7.78 -13.66
CA PRO A 382 -10.04 -7.22 -14.38
C PRO A 382 -8.69 -7.75 -13.91
N THR A 383 -7.70 -7.59 -14.78
CA THR A 383 -6.31 -7.90 -14.45
C THR A 383 -5.74 -6.80 -13.56
N ILE A 384 -5.11 -7.17 -12.45
CA ILE A 384 -4.44 -6.21 -11.58
C ILE A 384 -3.25 -5.56 -12.31
N GLY A 385 -3.22 -4.21 -12.32
CA GLY A 385 -2.17 -3.42 -12.98
C GLY A 385 -2.36 -3.20 -14.49
N ALA A 386 -3.55 -3.54 -15.02
CA ALA A 386 -3.92 -3.37 -16.42
C ALA A 386 -5.42 -3.03 -16.57
N GLU A 387 -5.78 -2.39 -17.68
CA GLU A 387 -7.19 -2.19 -18.09
C GLU A 387 -7.92 -3.51 -18.42
#